data_AF-A0A3B3SUZ3-F1
#
_entry.id   AF-A0A3B3SUZ3-F1
#
_cell.length_a   1.000
_cell.length_b   1.000
_cell.length_c   1.000
_cell.angle_alpha   90.00
_cell.angle_beta   90.00
_cell.angle_gamma   90.00
#
_symmetry.space_group_name_H-M   'P 1'
#
loop_
_entity.id
_entity.type
_entity.pdbx_description
1 polymer ?
#
loop_
_entity_poly.entity_id
_entity_poly.type
_entity_poly.pdbx_seq_one_letter_code
_entity_poly.pdbx_strand_id
1 'polypeptide(L)'
;MKREGEQDFKNFFAELRGCTIFLYADPKHDSYSEKVHLQNLKAITLDKPGMRSSSLVYILSLQNEEIHLKIDSQEAGEEWRGFITTVAYLEIPQDLQLLPGQMVRIQDVLEQEIQRINASHASEYRDPLSFPQTIPDEAYEDVVIQMPPCFSTVSREEAEMMLEDHPEYGSIILRPATDGINYAVTIRQLFDRNSVIKHYRVRSQDRSFVIELNSPVTVSNLYDVVQYFLTETSHRLKPFVQPQNYDSLIGRTA
;
A
#
# COMPACT_ATOMS: atom_id res chain seq x y z
N MET A 1 13.38 -1.42 18.59
CA MET A 1 12.61 -0.24 18.14
C MET A 1 12.04 0.48 19.35
N LYS A 2 11.95 1.80 19.26
CA LYS A 2 11.25 2.67 20.20
C LYS A 2 10.43 3.69 19.42
N ARG A 3 9.20 3.98 19.84
CA ARG A 3 8.36 5.06 19.30
C ARG A 3 8.31 6.26 20.24
N GLU A 4 7.83 7.39 19.73
CA GLU A 4 7.58 8.58 20.55
C GLU A 4 6.64 8.25 21.73
N GLY A 5 7.06 8.61 22.95
CA GLY A 5 6.33 8.29 24.19
C GLY A 5 6.71 6.99 24.87
N GLU A 6 7.49 6.11 24.24
CA GLU A 6 8.03 4.90 24.87
C GLU A 6 9.32 5.19 25.64
N GLN A 7 9.44 4.64 26.86
CA GLN A 7 10.63 4.82 27.70
C GLN A 7 11.79 3.96 27.15
N ASP A 8 11.53 2.69 26.86
CA ASP A 8 12.54 1.67 26.55
C ASP A 8 12.47 1.13 25.12
N PHE A 9 13.61 0.64 24.61
CA PHE A 9 13.67 -0.09 23.34
C PHE A 9 13.12 -1.50 23.48
N LYS A 10 12.25 -1.88 22.54
CA LYS A 10 11.75 -3.24 22.36
C LYS A 10 12.58 -4.01 21.34
N ASN A 11 12.80 -5.30 21.58
CA ASN A 11 13.51 -6.18 20.66
C ASN A 11 12.54 -6.83 19.68
N PHE A 12 12.93 -6.86 18.40
CA PHE A 12 12.15 -7.47 17.33
C PHE A 12 13.08 -8.15 16.33
N PHE A 13 12.57 -9.17 15.66
CA PHE A 13 13.10 -9.64 14.41
C PHE A 13 12.50 -8.78 13.30
N ALA A 14 13.35 -8.10 12.54
CA ALA A 14 12.92 -7.17 11.51
C ALA A 14 13.15 -7.76 10.13
N GLU A 15 12.18 -7.57 9.25
CA GLU A 15 12.24 -7.97 7.85
C GLU A 15 11.75 -6.83 6.98
N LEU A 16 12.48 -6.51 5.91
CA LEU A 16 12.05 -5.53 4.94
C LEU A 16 11.43 -6.23 3.73
N ARG A 17 10.16 -5.94 3.43
CA ARG A 17 9.49 -6.40 2.21
C ARG A 17 8.88 -5.21 1.48
N GLY A 18 9.35 -4.97 0.26
CA GLY A 18 9.06 -3.75 -0.49
C GLY A 18 9.36 -2.49 0.34
N CYS A 19 8.42 -1.54 0.37
CA CYS A 19 8.53 -0.30 1.16
C CYS A 19 8.03 -0.44 2.63
N THR A 20 8.02 -1.64 3.22
CA THR A 20 7.50 -1.86 4.59
C THR A 20 8.43 -2.72 5.44
N ILE A 21 8.72 -2.27 6.66
CA ILE A 21 9.43 -3.04 7.68
C ILE A 21 8.41 -3.80 8.52
N PHE A 22 8.51 -5.13 8.55
CA PHE A 22 7.73 -6.02 9.39
C PHE A 22 8.56 -6.40 10.61
N LEU A 23 7.94 -6.34 11.79
CA LEU A 23 8.56 -6.62 13.07
C LEU A 23 7.85 -7.79 13.73
N TYR A 24 8.61 -8.82 14.07
CA TYR A 24 8.14 -10.05 14.69
C TYR A 24 8.70 -10.14 16.12
N ALA A 25 7.83 -10.50 17.07
CA ALA A 25 8.25 -10.74 18.45
C ALA A 25 9.05 -12.05 18.60
N ASP A 26 8.74 -13.05 17.77
CA ASP A 26 9.42 -14.36 17.71
C ASP A 26 9.61 -14.73 16.23
N PRO A 27 10.80 -15.17 15.80
CA PRO A 27 11.08 -15.50 14.41
C PRO A 27 10.37 -16.78 13.94
N LYS A 28 9.81 -17.58 14.86
CA LYS A 28 9.02 -18.77 14.57
C LYS A 28 7.52 -18.49 14.47
N HIS A 29 7.08 -17.28 14.79
CA HIS A 29 5.69 -16.88 14.66
C HIS A 29 5.44 -16.34 13.25
N ASP A 30 4.50 -16.94 12.52
CA ASP A 30 4.17 -16.54 11.14
C ASP A 30 3.47 -15.18 11.04
N SER A 31 3.13 -14.55 12.17
CA SER A 31 2.48 -13.24 12.20
C SER A 31 3.38 -12.18 12.80
N TYR A 32 3.56 -11.08 12.06
CA TYR A 32 4.24 -9.89 12.56
C TYR A 32 3.44 -9.27 13.72
N SER A 33 4.13 -8.66 14.68
CA SER A 33 3.54 -7.91 15.78
C SER A 33 3.31 -6.45 15.40
N GLU A 34 4.30 -5.84 14.74
CA GLU A 34 4.27 -4.43 14.35
C GLU A 34 4.76 -4.27 12.90
N LYS A 35 4.42 -3.17 12.25
CA LYS A 35 5.01 -2.81 10.95
C LYS A 35 5.17 -1.30 10.81
N VAL A 36 6.04 -0.90 9.88
CA VAL A 36 6.34 0.50 9.54
C VAL A 36 6.34 0.66 8.03
N HIS A 37 5.52 1.57 7.52
CA HIS A 37 5.47 1.87 6.09
C HIS A 37 6.41 3.04 5.80
N LEU A 38 7.33 2.87 4.86
CA LEU A 38 8.40 3.84 4.58
C LEU A 38 8.03 4.84 3.47
N GLN A 39 6.85 4.71 2.85
CA GLN A 39 6.42 5.53 1.71
C GLN A 39 6.39 7.04 2.00
N ASN A 40 6.24 7.44 3.27
CA ASN A 40 6.23 8.85 3.69
C ASN A 40 7.42 9.18 4.61
N LEU A 41 8.55 8.48 4.45
CA LEU A 41 9.77 8.76 5.19
C LEU A 41 10.38 10.09 4.71
N LYS A 42 10.48 11.08 5.60
CA LYS A 42 11.03 12.40 5.27
C LYS A 42 12.54 12.44 5.42
N ALA A 43 13.05 11.80 6.47
CA ALA A 43 14.48 11.74 6.72
C ALA A 43 14.84 10.50 7.53
N ILE A 44 16.06 10.03 7.32
CA ILE A 44 16.77 9.08 8.18
C ILE A 44 17.99 9.79 8.77
N THR A 45 18.06 9.89 10.09
CA THR A 45 19.18 10.53 10.79
C THR A 45 19.83 9.54 11.74
N LEU A 46 21.17 9.61 11.86
CA LEU A 46 21.90 8.77 12.81
C LEU A 46 22.03 9.54 14.13
N ASP A 47 21.39 9.03 15.17
CA ASP A 47 21.65 9.44 16.53
C ASP A 47 22.91 8.71 17.02
N LYS A 48 23.92 9.47 17.45
CA LYS A 48 25.20 8.91 17.89
C LYS A 48 25.17 8.74 19.40
N PRO A 49 24.92 7.54 19.95
CA PRO A 49 25.08 7.31 21.38
C PRO A 49 26.56 7.50 21.77
N GLY A 50 26.81 8.09 22.93
CA GLY A 50 28.15 8.46 23.38
C GLY A 50 29.16 7.30 23.38
N MET A 51 30.27 7.49 22.64
CA MET A 51 31.61 6.88 22.64
C MET A 51 31.87 5.38 22.95
N ARG A 52 30.91 4.56 23.38
CA ARG A 52 31.15 3.17 23.83
C ARG A 52 30.11 2.14 23.34
N SER A 53 29.14 2.53 22.54
CA SER A 53 28.13 1.61 22.02
C SER A 53 28.50 1.14 20.61
N SER A 54 28.53 -0.18 20.39
CA SER A 54 28.63 -0.77 19.05
C SER A 54 27.30 -0.74 18.28
N SER A 55 26.21 -0.36 18.95
CA SER A 55 24.88 -0.22 18.35
C SER A 55 24.72 1.16 17.70
N LEU A 56 24.11 1.19 16.50
CA LEU A 56 23.67 2.40 15.82
C LEU A 56 22.20 2.65 16.12
N VAL A 57 21.81 3.92 16.29
CA VAL A 57 20.41 4.32 16.45
C VAL A 57 20.03 5.23 15.29
N TYR A 58 19.20 4.72 14.38
CA TYR A 58 18.64 5.53 13.30
C TYR A 58 17.27 6.06 13.73
N ILE A 59 17.07 7.37 13.55
CA ILE A 59 15.79 8.03 13.72
C ILE A 59 15.14 8.16 12.35
N LEU A 60 14.02 7.48 12.18
CA LEU A 60 13.15 7.60 11.02
C LEU A 60 12.08 8.64 11.30
N SER A 61 12.18 9.78 10.62
CA SER A 61 11.16 10.83 10.71
C SER A 61 10.13 10.64 9.62
N LEU A 62 8.98 10.07 9.96
CA LEU A 62 7.85 9.91 9.04
C LEU A 62 6.91 11.13 9.14
N GLN A 63 5.93 11.22 8.24
CA GLN A 63 5.02 12.36 8.22
C GLN A 63 4.21 12.56 9.52
N ASN A 64 3.86 11.46 10.19
CA ASN A 64 2.96 11.47 11.35
C ASN A 64 3.59 10.90 12.63
N GLU A 65 4.81 10.36 12.55
CA GLU A 65 5.47 9.73 13.70
C GLU A 65 7.00 9.73 13.55
N GLU A 66 7.68 9.60 14.68
CA GLU A 66 9.13 9.38 14.74
C GLU A 66 9.44 8.02 15.36
N ILE A 67 10.35 7.29 14.72
CA ILE A 67 10.69 5.92 15.10
C ILE A 67 12.21 5.80 15.29
N HIS A 68 12.62 5.27 16.44
CA HIS A 68 14.02 5.04 16.77
C HIS A 68 14.35 3.55 16.57
N LEU A 69 15.19 3.28 15.58
CA LEU A 69 15.69 1.95 15.24
C LEU A 69 17.11 1.78 15.78
N LYS A 70 17.22 1.05 16.89
CA LYS A 70 18.49 0.58 17.43
C LYS A 70 18.88 -0.73 16.76
N ILE A 71 20.09 -0.79 16.23
CA ILE A 71 20.67 -1.96 15.56
C ILE A 71 22.00 -2.27 16.24
N ASP A 72 22.15 -3.50 16.74
CA ASP A 72 23.28 -3.88 17.61
C ASP A 72 24.58 -4.23 16.88
N SER A 73 24.64 -4.01 15.56
CA SER A 73 25.83 -4.15 14.73
C SER A 73 25.97 -2.95 13.81
N GLN A 74 27.19 -2.39 13.74
CA GLN A 74 27.50 -1.27 12.85
C GLN A 74 27.37 -1.68 11.37
N GLU A 75 27.82 -2.88 11.02
CA GLU A 75 27.70 -3.42 9.65
C GLU A 75 26.24 -3.62 9.28
N ALA A 76 25.46 -4.28 10.14
CA ALA A 76 24.03 -4.46 9.89
C ALA A 76 23.31 -3.11 9.84
N GLY A 77 23.72 -2.15 10.67
CA GLY A 77 23.12 -0.82 10.68
C GLY A 77 23.33 -0.07 9.37
N GLU A 78 24.54 -0.11 8.80
CA GLU A 78 24.81 0.47 7.48
C GLU A 78 24.04 -0.26 6.36
N GLU A 79 23.91 -1.59 6.42
CA GLU A 79 23.06 -2.34 5.49
C GLU A 79 21.59 -1.88 5.58
N TRP A 80 21.04 -1.83 6.78
CA TRP A 80 19.66 -1.40 7.03
C TRP A 80 19.43 0.05 6.59
N ARG A 81 20.37 0.95 6.84
CA ARG A 81 20.33 2.33 6.33
C ARG A 81 20.24 2.33 4.81
N GLY A 82 21.10 1.54 4.14
CA GLY A 82 21.10 1.41 2.69
C GLY A 82 19.77 0.92 2.17
N PHE A 83 19.30 -0.24 2.63
CA PHE A 83 18.02 -0.81 2.20
C PHE A 83 16.83 0.11 2.45
N ILE A 84 16.71 0.69 3.65
CA ILE A 84 15.61 1.59 4.00
C ILE A 84 15.60 2.82 3.10
N THR A 85 16.75 3.46 2.90
CA THR A 85 16.86 4.65 2.05
C THR A 85 16.49 4.29 0.60
N THR A 86 16.95 3.14 0.12
CA THR A 86 16.68 2.67 -1.23
C THR A 86 15.22 2.37 -1.49
N VAL A 87 14.52 1.67 -0.59
CA VAL A 87 13.08 1.41 -0.81
C VAL A 87 12.19 2.63 -0.52
N ALA A 88 12.65 3.57 0.33
CA ALA A 88 11.88 4.77 0.67
C ALA A 88 11.99 5.85 -0.40
N TYR A 89 13.18 6.05 -0.98
CA TYR A 89 13.47 7.12 -1.94
C TYR A 89 13.72 6.64 -3.36
N LEU A 90 13.76 5.32 -3.60
CA LEU A 90 14.13 4.72 -4.88
C LEU A 90 15.53 5.14 -5.37
N GLU A 91 16.45 5.36 -4.44
CA GLU A 91 17.81 5.80 -4.71
C GLU A 91 18.82 5.11 -3.79
N ILE A 92 20.02 4.83 -4.32
CA ILE A 92 21.11 4.26 -3.51
C ILE A 92 21.96 5.41 -2.94
N PRO A 93 22.04 5.56 -1.61
CA PRO A 93 22.91 6.57 -1.02
C PRO A 93 24.38 6.33 -1.40
N GLN A 94 25.03 7.38 -1.89
CA GLN A 94 26.40 7.31 -2.40
C GLN A 94 27.46 7.21 -1.29
N ASP A 95 27.07 7.48 -0.04
CA ASP A 95 27.95 7.52 1.13
C ASP A 95 27.96 6.20 1.94
N LEU A 96 27.37 5.12 1.41
CA LEU A 96 27.31 3.82 2.07
C LEU A 96 28.69 3.16 2.17
N GLN A 97 29.01 2.65 3.37
CA GLN A 97 30.23 1.90 3.63
C GLN A 97 30.01 0.39 3.55
N LEU A 98 29.61 -0.09 2.37
CA LEU A 98 29.24 -1.48 2.15
C LEU A 98 30.19 -2.21 1.21
N LEU A 99 30.34 -3.52 1.42
CA LEU A 99 31.09 -4.41 0.56
C LEU A 99 30.40 -4.57 -0.81
N PRO A 100 31.13 -4.94 -1.88
CA PRO A 100 30.56 -5.08 -3.22
C PRO A 100 29.34 -6.02 -3.29
N GLY A 101 29.38 -7.16 -2.59
CA GLY A 101 28.24 -8.09 -2.54
C GLY A 101 27.02 -7.53 -1.81
N GLN A 102 27.23 -6.67 -0.81
CA GLN A 102 26.13 -5.97 -0.12
C GLN A 102 25.53 -4.89 -1.03
N MET A 103 26.37 -4.20 -1.80
CA MET A 103 25.94 -3.19 -2.77
C MET A 103 25.09 -3.80 -3.89
N VAL A 104 25.48 -4.96 -4.41
CA VAL A 104 24.68 -5.71 -5.40
C VAL A 104 23.30 -6.04 -4.85
N ARG A 105 23.19 -6.52 -3.61
CA ARG A 105 21.89 -6.79 -2.99
C ARG A 105 21.01 -5.53 -2.89
N ILE A 106 21.59 -4.37 -2.62
CA ILE A 106 20.83 -3.10 -2.59
C ILE A 106 20.35 -2.73 -3.99
N GLN A 107 21.17 -2.93 -5.02
CA GLN A 107 20.77 -2.72 -6.42
C GLN A 107 19.62 -3.65 -6.81
N ASP A 108 19.72 -4.94 -6.47
CA ASP A 108 18.65 -5.91 -6.73
C ASP A 108 17.35 -5.49 -6.05
N VAL A 109 17.41 -5.01 -4.80
CA VAL A 109 16.25 -4.50 -4.07
C VAL A 109 15.67 -3.25 -4.72
N LEU A 110 16.52 -2.32 -5.20
CA LEU A 110 16.06 -1.15 -5.94
C LEU A 110 15.31 -1.56 -7.21
N GLU A 111 15.89 -2.45 -7.99
CA GLU A 111 15.27 -2.94 -9.23
C GLU A 111 13.95 -3.66 -8.94
N GLN A 112 13.90 -4.52 -7.93
CA GLN A 112 12.69 -5.21 -7.50
C GLN A 112 11.62 -4.21 -7.04
N GLU A 113 11.99 -3.17 -6.30
CA GLU A 113 11.04 -2.18 -5.82
C GLU A 113 10.52 -1.28 -6.96
N ILE A 114 11.39 -0.87 -7.88
CA ILE A 114 10.99 -0.17 -9.11
C ILE A 114 10.07 -1.07 -9.94
N GLN A 115 10.39 -2.36 -10.11
CA GLN A 115 9.54 -3.31 -10.81
C GLN A 115 8.21 -3.50 -10.09
N ARG A 116 8.18 -3.57 -8.76
CA ARG A 116 6.96 -3.69 -7.98
C ARG A 116 6.07 -2.45 -8.16
N ILE A 117 6.66 -1.25 -8.08
CA ILE A 117 5.97 0.01 -8.34
C ILE A 117 5.46 0.01 -9.78
N ASN A 118 6.33 -0.26 -10.75
CA ASN A 118 5.97 -0.33 -12.16
C ASN A 118 4.96 -1.44 -12.46
N ALA A 119 4.93 -2.56 -11.72
CA ALA A 119 3.96 -3.63 -11.89
C ALA A 119 2.63 -3.26 -11.24
N SER A 120 2.64 -2.51 -10.14
CA SER A 120 1.44 -1.92 -9.56
C SER A 120 0.86 -0.82 -10.46
N HIS A 121 1.71 -0.06 -11.16
CA HIS A 121 1.31 0.90 -12.19
C HIS A 121 0.98 0.23 -13.54
N ALA A 122 1.65 -0.86 -13.93
CA ALA A 122 1.34 -1.63 -15.12
C ALA A 122 0.14 -2.56 -14.92
N SER A 123 -0.28 -2.79 -13.68
CA SER A 123 -1.60 -3.33 -13.34
C SER A 123 -2.73 -2.35 -13.68
N GLU A 124 -2.44 -1.07 -13.92
CA GLU A 124 -3.40 -0.15 -14.57
C GLU A 124 -3.51 -0.44 -16.10
N TYR A 125 -2.65 -1.32 -16.65
CA TYR A 125 -2.59 -1.72 -18.07
C TYR A 125 -2.40 -3.24 -18.29
N ARG A 126 -2.87 -4.12 -17.39
CA ARG A 126 -2.90 -5.57 -17.67
C ARG A 126 -4.23 -6.00 -18.29
N ASP A 127 -4.10 -6.55 -19.49
CA ASP A 127 -5.13 -7.28 -20.23
C ASP A 127 -5.73 -8.43 -19.38
N PRO A 128 -7.07 -8.51 -19.18
CA PRO A 128 -7.70 -9.47 -18.25
C PRO A 128 -7.60 -10.96 -18.61
N LEU A 129 -6.94 -11.34 -19.71
CA LEU A 129 -7.04 -12.70 -20.26
C LEU A 129 -5.82 -13.61 -20.10
N SER A 130 -4.81 -13.25 -19.31
CA SER A 130 -3.71 -14.16 -19.00
C SER A 130 -3.91 -14.90 -17.68
N PHE A 131 -4.88 -15.81 -17.62
CA PHE A 131 -4.91 -16.85 -16.59
C PHE A 131 -4.08 -18.05 -17.07
N PRO A 132 -3.00 -18.45 -16.40
CA PRO A 132 -2.49 -19.81 -16.56
C PRO A 132 -3.43 -20.74 -15.81
N GLN A 133 -4.30 -21.43 -16.55
CA GLN A 133 -4.99 -22.61 -16.05
C GLN A 133 -4.00 -23.77 -15.94
N THR A 134 -3.26 -23.83 -14.84
CA THR A 134 -2.71 -25.09 -14.31
C THR A 134 -2.26 -24.87 -12.87
N ILE A 135 -3.01 -25.45 -11.94
CA ILE A 135 -2.57 -25.65 -10.56
C ILE A 135 -1.97 -27.06 -10.50
N PRO A 136 -0.66 -27.22 -10.28
CA PRO A 136 -0.14 -28.35 -9.54
C PRO A 136 -0.21 -28.01 -8.04
N ASP A 137 -0.73 -28.97 -7.29
CA ASP A 137 -0.71 -29.06 -5.83
C ASP A 137 0.67 -28.73 -5.24
N GLU A 138 0.64 -28.15 -4.03
CA GLU A 138 1.76 -27.88 -3.11
C GLU A 138 2.65 -26.66 -3.42
N ALA A 139 2.34 -25.51 -2.81
CA ALA A 139 3.29 -24.60 -2.12
C ALA A 139 2.72 -23.18 -1.96
N TYR A 140 2.44 -22.80 -0.70
CA TYR A 140 2.39 -21.43 -0.14
C TYR A 140 1.54 -20.37 -0.86
N GLU A 141 0.37 -20.06 -0.29
CA GLU A 141 -0.45 -18.90 -0.66
C GLU A 141 0.27 -17.58 -0.34
N ASP A 142 0.88 -16.99 -1.37
CA ASP A 142 1.16 -15.56 -1.42
C ASP A 142 -0.20 -14.86 -1.64
N VAL A 143 -0.74 -14.26 -0.57
CA VAL A 143 -2.05 -13.58 -0.62
C VAL A 143 -1.91 -12.35 -1.50
N VAL A 144 -2.19 -12.52 -2.80
CA VAL A 144 -2.37 -11.43 -3.76
C VAL A 144 -3.47 -10.53 -3.21
N ILE A 145 -3.11 -9.34 -2.73
CA ILE A 145 -4.05 -8.29 -2.37
C ILE A 145 -4.73 -7.82 -3.66
N GLN A 146 -5.82 -8.49 -4.06
CA GLN A 146 -6.59 -8.10 -5.23
C GLN A 146 -7.36 -6.82 -4.92
N MET A 147 -7.04 -5.75 -5.66
CA MET A 147 -7.81 -4.51 -5.60
C MET A 147 -9.24 -4.75 -6.10
N PRO A 148 -10.26 -4.12 -5.48
CA PRO A 148 -11.64 -4.32 -5.91
C PRO A 148 -11.86 -3.89 -7.36
N PRO A 149 -12.73 -4.57 -8.14
CA PRO A 149 -12.94 -4.28 -9.56
C PRO A 149 -13.39 -2.85 -9.87
N CYS A 150 -14.03 -2.18 -8.91
CA CYS A 150 -14.45 -0.78 -9.03
C CYS A 150 -13.47 0.21 -8.41
N PHE A 151 -12.22 -0.18 -8.19
CA PHE A 151 -11.16 0.75 -7.83
C PHE A 151 -10.73 1.55 -9.06
N SER A 152 -10.67 2.87 -8.93
CA SER A 152 -10.20 3.76 -9.99
C SER A 152 -9.40 4.92 -9.39
N THR A 153 -8.26 5.24 -10.02
CA THR A 153 -7.36 6.33 -9.62
C THR A 153 -7.87 7.68 -10.13
N VAL A 154 -9.06 8.06 -9.68
CA VAL A 154 -9.78 9.28 -10.11
C VAL A 154 -10.06 10.21 -8.93
N SER A 155 -10.20 11.50 -9.23
CA SER A 155 -10.63 12.53 -8.28
C SER A 155 -12.08 12.33 -7.84
N ARG A 156 -12.52 13.18 -6.90
CA ARG A 156 -13.92 13.19 -6.47
C ARG A 156 -14.82 13.53 -7.64
N GLU A 157 -14.52 14.62 -8.32
CA GLU A 157 -15.30 15.20 -9.40
C GLU A 157 -15.37 14.25 -10.61
N GLU A 158 -14.26 13.58 -10.94
CA GLU A 158 -14.23 12.58 -12.01
C GLU A 158 -15.08 11.35 -11.67
N ALA A 159 -15.06 10.86 -10.42
CA ALA A 159 -15.92 9.75 -10.02
C ALA A 159 -17.41 10.11 -10.04
N GLU A 160 -17.76 11.36 -9.71
CA GLU A 160 -19.14 11.86 -9.86
C GLU A 160 -19.57 11.79 -11.32
N MET A 161 -18.75 12.37 -12.21
CA MET A 161 -18.97 12.39 -13.65
C MET A 161 -19.11 10.97 -14.23
N MET A 162 -18.21 10.04 -13.88
CA MET A 162 -18.27 8.66 -14.35
C MET A 162 -19.57 7.95 -13.98
N LEU A 163 -20.06 8.13 -12.75
CA LEU A 163 -21.31 7.52 -12.30
C LEU A 163 -22.56 8.17 -12.90
N GLU A 164 -22.49 9.47 -13.22
CA GLU A 164 -23.58 10.22 -13.84
C GLU A 164 -23.69 9.95 -15.35
N ASP A 165 -22.56 9.97 -16.05
CA ASP A 165 -22.49 9.81 -17.51
C ASP A 165 -22.67 8.35 -17.95
N HIS A 166 -22.22 7.40 -17.13
CA HIS A 166 -22.25 5.96 -17.45
C HIS A 166 -22.93 5.10 -16.38
N PRO A 167 -24.22 5.33 -16.08
CA PRO A 167 -24.97 4.56 -15.08
C PRO A 167 -25.06 3.06 -15.41
N GLU A 168 -24.85 2.67 -16.66
CA GLU A 168 -24.83 1.28 -17.13
C GLU A 168 -23.61 0.48 -16.64
N TYR A 169 -22.51 1.16 -16.31
CA TYR A 169 -21.26 0.51 -15.88
C TYR A 169 -21.21 0.22 -14.40
N GLY A 170 -22.04 0.91 -13.60
CA GLY A 170 -22.24 0.63 -12.19
C GLY A 170 -22.61 1.90 -11.42
N SER A 171 -22.63 1.77 -10.10
CA SER A 171 -23.14 2.78 -9.18
C SER A 171 -22.29 2.96 -7.93
N ILE A 172 -21.12 2.32 -7.85
CA ILE A 172 -20.13 2.49 -6.79
C ILE A 172 -18.70 2.47 -7.37
N ILE A 173 -17.92 3.47 -7.01
CA ILE A 173 -16.47 3.60 -7.30
C ILE A 173 -15.73 3.71 -5.97
N LEU A 174 -14.66 2.94 -5.83
CA LEU A 174 -13.65 3.12 -4.79
C LEU A 174 -12.50 3.94 -5.40
N ARG A 175 -12.07 4.99 -4.73
CA ARG A 175 -11.00 5.87 -5.22
C ARG A 175 -10.08 6.33 -4.10
N PRO A 176 -8.86 6.83 -4.41
CA PRO A 176 -8.05 7.55 -3.44
C PRO A 176 -8.82 8.75 -2.85
N ALA A 177 -8.58 9.04 -1.58
CA ALA A 177 -9.00 10.30 -0.97
C ALA A 177 -8.03 11.43 -1.39
N THR A 178 -8.47 12.68 -1.22
CA THR A 178 -7.69 13.87 -1.57
C THR A 178 -6.38 14.00 -0.79
N ASP A 179 -6.28 13.33 0.36
CA ASP A 179 -5.06 13.30 1.18
C ASP A 179 -4.01 12.29 0.71
N GLY A 180 -4.31 11.46 -0.29
CA GLY A 180 -3.40 10.46 -0.86
C GLY A 180 -3.06 9.27 0.06
N ILE A 181 -3.61 9.22 1.27
CA ILE A 181 -3.33 8.19 2.28
C ILE A 181 -4.58 7.33 2.52
N ASN A 182 -5.75 7.96 2.50
CA ASN A 182 -7.02 7.31 2.74
C ASN A 182 -7.75 7.01 1.43
N TYR A 183 -8.89 6.33 1.55
CA TYR A 183 -9.76 6.03 0.44
C TYR A 183 -11.10 6.74 0.59
N ALA A 184 -11.82 6.84 -0.51
CA ALA A 184 -13.19 7.30 -0.52
C ALA A 184 -14.03 6.40 -1.42
N VAL A 185 -15.26 6.13 -0.99
CA VAL A 185 -16.26 5.45 -1.79
C VAL A 185 -17.23 6.50 -2.31
N THR A 186 -17.41 6.57 -3.61
CA THR A 186 -18.41 7.42 -4.26
C THR A 186 -19.51 6.51 -4.81
N ILE A 187 -20.76 6.78 -4.41
CA ILE A 187 -21.92 6.00 -4.87
C ILE A 187 -22.95 6.89 -5.54
N ARG A 188 -23.66 6.32 -6.49
CA ARG A 188 -24.85 6.91 -7.10
C ARG A 188 -26.07 6.08 -6.74
N GLN A 189 -26.92 6.63 -5.89
CA GLN A 189 -28.14 5.96 -5.45
C GLN A 189 -29.35 6.49 -6.22
N LEU A 190 -30.07 5.58 -6.88
CA LEU A 190 -31.32 5.88 -7.57
C LEU A 190 -32.49 5.84 -6.57
N PHE A 191 -33.32 6.88 -6.63
CA PHE A 191 -34.64 6.96 -6.01
C PHE A 191 -35.68 7.24 -7.11
N ASP A 192 -36.97 7.08 -6.82
CA ASP A 192 -38.06 7.06 -7.81
C ASP A 192 -38.00 8.17 -8.88
N ARG A 193 -37.52 9.37 -8.55
CA ARG A 193 -37.46 10.51 -9.47
C ARG A 193 -36.12 11.25 -9.52
N ASN A 194 -35.11 10.81 -8.78
CA ASN A 194 -33.82 11.47 -8.71
C ASN A 194 -32.69 10.50 -8.37
N SER A 195 -31.48 10.82 -8.83
CA SER A 195 -30.25 10.18 -8.35
C SER A 195 -29.55 11.10 -7.36
N VAL A 196 -28.99 10.51 -6.31
CA VAL A 196 -28.17 11.23 -5.34
C VAL A 196 -26.79 10.60 -5.32
N ILE A 197 -25.78 11.43 -5.49
CA ILE A 197 -24.39 11.07 -5.27
C ILE A 197 -24.06 11.21 -3.78
N LYS A 198 -23.37 10.22 -3.22
CA LYS A 198 -22.84 10.27 -1.85
C LYS A 198 -21.37 9.85 -1.84
N HIS A 199 -20.63 10.40 -0.89
CA HIS A 199 -19.25 10.03 -0.65
C HIS A 199 -19.07 9.58 0.79
N TYR A 200 -18.29 8.53 0.96
CA TYR A 200 -17.96 7.96 2.25
C TYR A 200 -16.45 7.94 2.40
N ARG A 201 -15.97 8.42 3.54
CA ARG A 201 -14.54 8.37 3.86
C ARG A 201 -14.19 6.98 4.39
N VAL A 202 -13.08 6.45 3.91
CA VAL A 202 -12.55 5.15 4.32
C VAL A 202 -11.13 5.39 4.83
N ARG A 203 -10.98 5.36 6.14
CA ARG A 203 -9.70 5.62 6.79
C ARG A 203 -8.85 4.36 6.78
N SER A 204 -7.63 4.49 6.26
CA SER A 204 -6.63 3.42 6.32
C SER A 204 -6.07 3.33 7.74
N GLN A 205 -6.01 2.11 8.29
CA GLN A 205 -5.32 1.77 9.53
C GLN A 205 -4.32 0.64 9.26
N ASP A 206 -3.40 0.40 10.19
CA ASP A 206 -2.29 -0.53 10.01
C ASP A 206 -2.70 -1.90 9.44
N ARG A 207 -3.85 -2.46 9.84
CA ARG A 207 -4.34 -3.76 9.35
C ARG A 207 -5.83 -3.79 9.00
N SER A 208 -6.44 -2.63 8.84
CA SER A 208 -7.89 -2.55 8.61
C SER A 208 -8.27 -1.23 7.97
N PHE A 209 -9.49 -1.18 7.46
CA PHE A 209 -10.11 0.01 6.91
C PHE A 209 -11.32 0.34 7.75
N VAL A 210 -11.48 1.62 8.09
CA VAL A 210 -12.63 2.11 8.84
C VAL A 210 -13.50 2.93 7.92
N ILE A 211 -14.70 2.44 7.65
CA ILE A 211 -15.74 3.16 6.93
C ILE A 211 -16.36 4.15 7.91
N GLU A 212 -16.20 5.44 7.62
CA GLU A 212 -16.67 6.50 8.51
C GLU A 212 -18.16 6.78 8.27
N LEU A 213 -18.97 6.19 9.14
CA LEU A 213 -20.42 6.36 9.21
C LEU A 213 -20.79 6.85 10.62
N ASN A 214 -22.07 7.14 10.85
CA ASN A 214 -22.58 7.43 12.20
C ASN A 214 -22.25 6.30 13.20
N SER A 215 -22.22 5.06 12.71
CA SER A 215 -21.66 3.90 13.40
C SER A 215 -20.48 3.38 12.56
N PRO A 216 -19.22 3.66 12.95
CA PRO A 216 -18.06 3.25 12.18
C PRO A 216 -17.98 1.73 12.01
N VAL A 217 -17.55 1.29 10.82
CA VAL A 217 -17.41 -0.13 10.50
C VAL A 217 -15.96 -0.43 10.14
N THR A 218 -15.36 -1.39 10.82
CA THR A 218 -13.99 -1.82 10.59
C THR A 218 -13.97 -3.12 9.79
N VAL A 219 -13.20 -3.13 8.71
CA VAL A 219 -13.04 -4.29 7.82
C VAL A 219 -11.57 -4.56 7.52
N SER A 220 -11.24 -5.79 7.10
CA SER A 220 -9.85 -6.24 6.98
C SER A 220 -9.17 -5.80 5.68
N ASN A 221 -9.91 -5.56 4.61
CA ASN A 221 -9.37 -5.20 3.29
C ASN A 221 -10.35 -4.28 2.51
N LEU A 222 -9.89 -3.72 1.38
CA LEU A 222 -10.71 -2.83 0.54
C LEU A 222 -11.83 -3.56 -0.21
N TYR A 223 -11.72 -4.87 -0.41
CA TYR A 223 -12.80 -5.66 -0.99
C TYR A 223 -14.00 -5.70 -0.04
N ASP A 224 -13.75 -5.93 1.25
CA ASP A 224 -14.77 -5.93 2.30
C ASP A 224 -15.42 -4.56 2.46
N VAL A 225 -14.70 -3.47 2.19
CA VAL A 225 -15.29 -2.13 2.13
C VAL A 225 -16.38 -2.07 1.07
N VAL A 226 -16.09 -2.53 -0.15
CA VAL A 226 -17.07 -2.55 -1.24
C VAL A 226 -18.21 -3.51 -0.90
N GLN A 227 -17.91 -4.71 -0.42
CA GLN A 227 -18.92 -5.71 -0.02
C GLN A 227 -19.87 -5.19 1.05
N TYR A 228 -19.38 -4.40 2.00
CA TYR A 228 -20.21 -3.74 3.00
C TYR A 228 -21.29 -2.87 2.34
N PHE A 229 -20.92 -1.99 1.41
CA PHE A 229 -21.89 -1.14 0.71
C PHE A 229 -22.86 -1.93 -0.18
N LEU A 230 -22.39 -3.00 -0.84
CA LEU A 230 -23.26 -3.87 -1.62
C LEU A 230 -24.29 -4.57 -0.72
N THR A 231 -23.85 -5.15 0.40
CA THR A 231 -24.71 -5.86 1.34
C THR A 231 -25.73 -4.93 1.99
N GLU A 232 -25.28 -3.78 2.51
CA GLU A 232 -26.11 -2.80 3.20
C GLU A 232 -27.20 -2.20 2.28
N THR A 233 -26.91 -2.14 0.97
CA THR A 233 -27.87 -1.68 -0.03
C THR A 233 -28.68 -2.80 -0.68
N SER A 234 -28.64 -4.02 -0.14
CA SER A 234 -29.31 -5.20 -0.70
C SER A 234 -28.93 -5.44 -2.16
N HIS A 235 -27.66 -5.21 -2.50
CA HIS A 235 -27.08 -5.34 -3.84
C HIS A 235 -27.73 -4.45 -4.90
N ARG A 236 -28.38 -3.35 -4.48
CA ARG A 236 -28.83 -2.30 -5.42
C ARG A 236 -27.66 -1.52 -6.00
N LEU A 237 -26.57 -1.41 -5.27
CA LEU A 237 -25.31 -0.90 -5.80
C LEU A 237 -24.61 -1.97 -6.64
N LYS A 238 -23.88 -1.54 -7.67
CA LYS A 238 -23.08 -2.41 -8.53
C LYS A 238 -21.69 -1.81 -8.75
N PRO A 239 -20.60 -2.57 -8.57
CA PRO A 239 -19.25 -2.11 -8.88
C PRO A 239 -19.18 -1.48 -10.27
N PHE A 240 -18.66 -0.25 -10.37
CA PHE A 240 -18.46 0.41 -11.64
C PHE A 240 -17.33 -0.24 -12.43
N VAL A 241 -17.63 -0.74 -13.63
CA VAL A 241 -16.67 -1.37 -14.55
C VAL A 241 -16.92 -0.87 -15.95
N GLN A 242 -16.02 -0.02 -16.46
CA GLN A 242 -16.13 0.53 -17.82
C GLN A 242 -15.67 -0.52 -18.86
N PRO A 243 -16.50 -0.87 -19.86
CA PRO A 243 -16.07 -1.68 -20.99
C PRO A 243 -15.13 -0.86 -21.88
N GLN A 244 -13.98 -1.45 -22.22
CA GLN A 244 -13.06 -0.86 -23.18
C GLN A 244 -13.66 -1.01 -24.59
N ASN A 245 -13.95 0.11 -25.26
CA ASN A 245 -14.41 0.11 -26.65
C ASN A 245 -13.26 -0.30 -27.58
N TYR A 246 -13.43 -1.40 -28.32
CA TYR A 246 -12.45 -1.98 -29.24
C TYR A 246 -12.21 -1.17 -30.54
N ASP A 247 -12.88 -0.04 -30.75
CA ASP A 247 -12.91 0.66 -32.05
C ASP A 247 -11.73 1.60 -32.34
N SER A 248 -10.81 1.85 -31.39
CA SER A 248 -9.67 2.74 -31.62
C SER A 248 -8.41 2.08 -32.22
N LEU A 249 -8.45 0.76 -32.49
CA LEU A 249 -7.28 0.02 -33.05
C LEU A 249 -7.44 -0.44 -34.50
N ILE A 250 -8.57 -0.17 -35.16
CA ILE A 250 -8.78 -0.50 -36.59
C ILE A 250 -8.91 0.79 -37.38
N GLY A 251 -7.79 1.47 -37.66
CA GLY A 251 -7.88 2.71 -38.43
C GLY A 251 -6.61 3.45 -38.75
N ARG A 252 -5.45 2.80 -38.87
CA ARG A 252 -4.27 3.40 -39.52
C ARG A 252 -3.44 2.37 -40.28
N THR A 253 -4.00 1.89 -41.38
CA THR A 253 -3.22 1.41 -42.53
C THR A 253 -3.75 2.07 -43.78
N ALA A 254 -3.06 3.12 -44.22
CA ALA A 254 -2.99 3.61 -45.59
C ALA A 254 -1.71 4.42 -45.74
#